data_AF-A0A508AAG9-F1
#
_entry.id   AF-A0A508AAG9-F1
#
_cell.length_a   1.000
_cell.length_b   1.000
_cell.length_c   1.000
_cell.angle_alpha   90.00
_cell.angle_beta   90.00
_cell.angle_gamma   90.00
#
_symmetry.space_group_name_H-M   'P 1'
#
loop_
_entity.id
_entity.type
_entity.pdbx_description
1 polymer ?
#
loop_
_entity_poly.entity_id
_entity_poly.type
_entity_poly.pdbx_seq_one_letter_code
_entity_poly.pdbx_strand_id
1 'polypeptide(L)'
;MRENLDIAPLPRVDGGFKTVLADPPWRFQNRTGKVAPEHRRLDRYSTMSLEEIKSLPVSEVVSDNAHLYLWVPNALLPEGLQVMEAWGFRYVSNIVWAKRRKDGGPDGRGVGFYFRNVTELILFGVRGSMRTLAPARSQVNMIETRKREHSRKPDEQYDLIEQCSPGPFLEMFARHSREEWVTWGDESAEDVVPRGRTHKGYAGGPLLVPAVQPHGRLSAKDQAVIGSRLRAEYDNGASIRDLCAQTGYTITRVRTLLTNAGVIFREPGHH
;
A
#
# COMPACT_ATOMS: atom_id res chain seq x y z
N MET A 1 32.27 5.32 6.63
CA MET A 1 31.89 4.09 5.91
C MET A 1 31.25 3.22 6.99
N ARG A 2 29.92 3.05 7.01
CA ARG A 2 29.33 2.08 7.95
C ARG A 2 29.58 0.73 7.32
N GLU A 3 30.32 -0.12 8.04
CA GLU A 3 30.41 -1.55 7.77
C GLU A 3 29.00 -2.13 7.66
N ASN A 4 28.86 -3.08 6.74
CA ASN A 4 27.65 -3.81 6.36
C ASN A 4 26.47 -3.62 7.32
N LEU A 5 25.38 -3.04 6.81
CA LEU A 5 24.07 -3.32 7.39
C LEU A 5 23.97 -4.85 7.47
N ASP A 6 23.84 -5.41 8.67
CA ASP A 6 23.48 -6.82 8.87
C ASP A 6 22.05 -6.99 8.37
N ILE A 7 21.92 -7.05 7.05
CA ILE A 7 20.66 -7.27 6.37
C ILE A 7 20.24 -8.70 6.70
N ALA A 8 19.11 -8.85 7.40
CA ALA A 8 18.57 -10.16 7.72
C ALA A 8 18.44 -11.00 6.44
N PRO A 9 18.75 -12.31 6.47
CA PRO A 9 18.58 -13.15 5.30
C PRO A 9 17.12 -13.13 4.82
N LEU A 10 16.92 -13.20 3.51
CA LEU A 10 15.57 -13.30 2.96
C LEU A 10 14.93 -14.62 3.41
N PRO A 11 13.63 -14.60 3.76
CA PRO A 11 12.91 -15.81 4.13
C PRO A 11 12.84 -16.78 2.94
N ARG A 12 12.63 -18.06 3.23
CA ARG A 12 12.48 -19.12 2.22
C ARG A 12 11.21 -19.91 2.47
N VAL A 13 10.59 -20.37 1.39
CA VAL A 13 9.45 -21.29 1.39
C VAL A 13 9.72 -22.42 0.41
N ASP A 14 9.10 -23.57 0.62
CA ASP A 14 9.23 -24.68 -0.32
C ASP A 14 8.72 -24.29 -1.71
N GLY A 15 9.50 -24.62 -2.75
CA GLY A 15 9.25 -24.19 -4.13
C GLY A 15 9.42 -22.68 -4.43
N GLY A 16 9.78 -21.86 -3.43
CA GLY A 16 10.02 -20.42 -3.58
C GLY A 16 8.76 -19.55 -3.71
N PHE A 17 8.93 -18.25 -3.48
CA PHE A 17 7.84 -17.26 -3.62
C PHE A 17 7.41 -17.10 -5.08
N LYS A 18 6.11 -17.12 -5.32
CA LYS A 18 5.56 -16.88 -6.67
C LYS A 18 5.26 -15.41 -6.93
N THR A 19 5.14 -14.60 -5.89
CA THR A 19 4.90 -13.16 -6.02
C THR A 19 5.69 -12.39 -4.98
N VAL A 20 6.42 -11.37 -5.43
CA VAL A 20 7.17 -10.44 -4.58
C VAL A 20 6.61 -9.03 -4.75
N LEU A 21 6.36 -8.35 -3.64
CA LEU A 21 6.14 -6.90 -3.57
C LEU A 21 7.35 -6.28 -2.86
N ALA A 22 7.95 -5.25 -3.44
CA ALA A 22 9.09 -4.57 -2.82
C ALA A 22 8.97 -3.05 -2.91
N ASP A 23 9.28 -2.36 -1.81
CA ASP A 23 9.44 -0.90 -1.74
C ASP A 23 10.82 -0.51 -1.20
N PRO A 24 11.90 -0.68 -2.01
CA PRO A 24 13.25 -0.43 -1.54
C PRO A 24 13.46 1.00 -1.02
N PRO A 25 14.34 1.21 -0.03
CA PRO A 25 14.65 2.53 0.50
C PRO A 25 15.64 3.27 -0.42
N TRP A 26 15.20 3.64 -1.62
CA TRP A 26 16.04 4.21 -2.68
C TRP A 26 16.86 5.45 -2.25
N ARG A 27 18.17 5.41 -2.48
CA ARG A 27 19.05 6.58 -2.31
C ARG A 27 19.11 7.43 -3.58
N PHE A 28 18.66 8.67 -3.49
CA PHE A 28 18.78 9.66 -4.58
C PHE A 28 20.22 10.20 -4.66
N GLN A 29 20.75 10.31 -5.89
CA GLN A 29 22.12 10.84 -6.13
C GLN A 29 22.21 12.36 -5.96
N ASN A 30 21.14 13.11 -6.28
CA ASN A 30 21.16 14.57 -6.27
C ASN A 30 20.98 15.14 -4.85
N ARG A 31 22.11 15.40 -4.18
CA ARG A 31 22.18 16.10 -2.87
C ARG A 31 22.22 17.64 -3.01
N THR A 32 22.32 18.19 -4.21
CA THR A 32 22.51 19.63 -4.46
C THR A 32 21.20 20.31 -4.86
N GLY A 33 20.35 20.56 -3.87
CA GLY A 33 19.18 21.42 -4.00
C GLY A 33 18.58 21.67 -2.61
N LYS A 34 17.71 22.67 -2.46
CA LYS A 34 17.00 23.00 -1.20
C LYS A 34 16.12 21.85 -0.63
N VAL A 35 16.25 20.63 -1.17
CA VAL A 35 15.56 19.39 -0.83
C VAL A 35 16.59 18.25 -0.70
N ALA A 36 17.82 18.55 -0.28
CA ALA A 36 18.67 17.50 0.26
C ALA A 36 17.95 16.90 1.50
N PRO A 37 17.96 15.57 1.68
CA PRO A 37 17.52 14.92 2.93
C PRO A 37 18.25 15.48 4.18
N GLU A 38 19.31 16.25 3.98
CA GLU A 38 20.09 16.93 5.00
C GLU A 38 19.45 18.21 5.56
N HIS A 39 18.28 18.65 5.06
CA HIS A 39 17.45 19.66 5.74
C HIS A 39 16.74 19.07 6.99
N ARG A 40 17.54 18.74 8.01
CA ARG A 40 17.31 18.85 9.47
C ARG A 40 15.95 18.48 10.09
N ARG A 41 15.08 17.68 9.46
CA ARG A 41 13.77 17.30 10.05
C ARG A 41 13.21 15.92 9.71
N LEU A 42 13.92 15.08 8.95
CA LEU A 42 13.49 13.70 8.70
C LEU A 42 14.58 12.76 9.21
N ASP A 43 14.23 11.99 10.23
CA ASP A 43 15.07 10.94 10.79
C ASP A 43 15.60 10.04 9.67
N ARG A 44 16.89 9.71 9.78
CA ARG A 44 17.66 8.98 8.77
C ARG A 44 17.15 7.54 8.65
N TYR A 45 16.15 7.29 7.81
CA TYR A 45 15.99 5.95 7.24
C TYR A 45 17.27 5.63 6.45
N SER A 46 17.88 4.48 6.71
CA SER A 46 19.08 4.00 6.01
C SER A 46 18.72 3.72 4.55
N THR A 47 18.80 4.75 3.69
CA THR A 47 18.62 4.55 2.25
C THR A 47 19.70 3.63 1.68
N MET A 48 19.32 2.75 0.76
CA MET A 48 20.23 1.84 0.04
C MET A 48 20.60 2.43 -1.33
N SER A 49 21.87 2.29 -1.70
CA SER A 49 22.34 2.54 -3.06
C SER A 49 21.78 1.52 -4.04
N LEU A 50 21.83 1.85 -5.32
CA LEU A 50 21.40 0.96 -6.39
C LEU A 50 22.11 -0.39 -6.32
N GLU A 51 23.42 -0.42 -6.10
CA GLU A 51 24.19 -1.67 -6.02
C GLU A 51 23.82 -2.50 -4.80
N GLU A 52 23.57 -1.87 -3.64
CA GLU A 52 23.08 -2.58 -2.44
C GLU A 52 21.70 -3.22 -2.68
N ILE A 53 20.81 -2.55 -3.43
CA ILE A 53 19.48 -3.11 -3.76
C ILE A 53 19.63 -4.27 -4.76
N LYS A 54 20.44 -4.09 -5.80
CA LYS A 54 20.70 -5.13 -6.82
C LYS A 54 21.34 -6.38 -6.22
N SER A 55 22.18 -6.23 -5.20
CA SER A 55 22.89 -7.35 -4.57
C SER A 55 22.01 -8.24 -3.68
N LEU A 56 20.75 -7.86 -3.42
CA LEU A 56 19.85 -8.71 -2.65
C LEU A 56 19.58 -10.04 -3.40
N PRO A 57 19.69 -11.19 -2.73
CA PRO A 57 19.59 -12.51 -3.37
C PRO A 57 18.13 -12.93 -3.64
N VAL A 58 17.32 -12.03 -4.20
CA VAL A 58 15.89 -12.27 -4.47
C VAL A 58 15.68 -13.46 -5.40
N SER A 59 16.57 -13.63 -6.37
CA SER A 59 16.54 -14.75 -7.32
C SER A 59 16.68 -16.13 -6.66
N GLU A 60 17.18 -16.20 -5.43
CA GLU A 60 17.36 -17.45 -4.67
C GLU A 60 16.15 -17.86 -3.83
N VAL A 61 15.21 -16.95 -3.59
CA VAL A 61 14.04 -17.18 -2.74
C VAL A 61 12.72 -17.23 -3.50
N VAL A 62 12.75 -16.90 -4.80
CA VAL A 62 11.59 -16.95 -5.70
C VAL A 62 11.54 -18.24 -6.52
N SER A 63 10.34 -18.64 -6.91
CA SER A 63 10.09 -19.72 -7.87
C SER A 63 10.67 -19.40 -9.25
N ASP A 64 10.97 -20.43 -10.06
CA ASP A 64 11.39 -20.30 -11.47
C ASP A 64 10.40 -19.50 -12.31
N ASN A 65 9.12 -19.57 -11.95
CA ASN A 65 8.06 -18.75 -12.50
C ASN A 65 7.49 -17.88 -11.37
N ALA A 66 7.67 -16.56 -11.49
CA ALA A 66 7.26 -15.63 -10.44
C ALA A 66 6.93 -14.23 -10.99
N HIS A 67 6.17 -13.47 -10.21
CA HIS A 67 5.87 -12.07 -10.45
C HIS A 67 6.63 -11.16 -9.47
N LEU A 68 7.02 -9.99 -9.96
CA LEU A 68 7.60 -8.91 -9.16
C LEU A 68 6.76 -7.65 -9.32
N TYR A 69 6.39 -7.04 -8.21
CA TYR A 69 5.80 -5.72 -8.09
C TYR A 69 6.79 -4.82 -7.36
N LEU A 70 7.47 -3.95 -8.09
CA LEU A 70 8.55 -3.11 -7.56
C LEU A 70 8.12 -1.64 -7.54
N TRP A 71 8.00 -1.06 -6.34
CA TRP A 71 7.79 0.38 -6.20
C TRP A 71 9.04 1.15 -6.60
N VAL A 72 8.86 2.11 -7.52
CA VAL A 72 9.94 2.93 -8.06
C VAL A 72 9.51 4.40 -8.12
N PRO A 73 10.27 5.32 -7.50
CA PRO A 73 10.06 6.75 -7.70
C PRO A 73 10.21 7.11 -9.18
N ASN A 74 9.38 8.03 -9.70
CA ASN A 74 9.41 8.40 -11.12
C ASN A 74 10.82 8.80 -11.64
N ALA A 75 11.62 9.44 -10.79
CA ALA A 75 12.96 9.88 -11.15
C ALA A 75 14.01 8.75 -11.20
N LEU A 76 13.68 7.56 -10.69
CA LEU A 76 14.56 6.39 -10.61
C LEU A 76 14.05 5.23 -11.47
N LEU A 77 13.20 5.50 -12.46
CA LEU A 77 12.66 4.49 -13.36
C LEU A 77 13.78 3.66 -14.05
N PRO A 78 14.86 4.27 -14.60
CA PRO A 78 15.96 3.50 -15.18
C PRO A 78 16.64 2.55 -14.17
N GLU A 79 16.84 3.00 -12.94
CA GLU A 79 17.41 2.20 -11.85
C GLU A 79 16.48 1.07 -11.42
N GLY A 80 15.17 1.32 -11.38
CA GLY A 80 14.15 0.31 -11.13
C GLY A 80 14.22 -0.84 -12.13
N LEU A 81 14.38 -0.54 -13.42
CA LEU A 81 14.54 -1.55 -14.47
C LEU A 81 15.82 -2.38 -14.29
N GLN A 82 16.92 -1.74 -13.90
CA GLN A 82 18.18 -2.44 -13.59
C GLN A 82 18.04 -3.37 -12.37
N VAL A 83 17.28 -2.99 -11.35
CA VAL A 83 16.99 -3.85 -10.20
C VAL A 83 16.17 -5.07 -10.62
N MET A 84 15.14 -4.89 -11.45
CA MET A 84 14.35 -6.01 -11.96
C MET A 84 15.24 -7.02 -12.70
N GLU A 85 16.11 -6.53 -13.59
CA GLU A 85 17.05 -7.37 -14.34
C GLU A 85 18.01 -8.11 -13.40
N ALA A 86 18.62 -7.42 -12.43
CA ALA A 86 19.52 -8.03 -11.45
C ALA A 86 18.86 -9.12 -10.61
N TRP A 87 17.57 -8.95 -10.26
CA TRP A 87 16.79 -9.96 -9.54
C TRP A 87 16.25 -11.08 -10.45
N GLY A 88 16.48 -11.01 -11.76
CA GLY A 88 16.09 -12.01 -12.75
C GLY A 88 14.64 -11.89 -13.21
N PHE A 89 14.06 -10.68 -13.20
CA PHE A 89 12.72 -10.39 -13.69
C PHE A 89 12.79 -9.52 -14.96
N ARG A 90 12.07 -9.95 -15.99
CA ARG A 90 11.86 -9.13 -17.19
C ARG A 90 10.70 -8.17 -16.95
N TYR A 91 10.92 -6.88 -17.21
CA TYR A 91 9.84 -5.90 -17.21
C TYR A 91 8.75 -6.23 -18.26
N VAL A 92 7.49 -6.12 -17.86
CA VAL A 92 6.33 -6.38 -18.73
C VAL A 92 5.43 -5.15 -18.84
N SER A 93 5.07 -4.55 -17.71
CA SER A 93 4.20 -3.37 -17.66
C SER A 93 4.36 -2.66 -16.31
N ASN A 94 3.56 -1.64 -16.05
CA ASN A 94 3.53 -0.95 -14.76
C ASN A 94 2.10 -0.61 -14.34
N ILE A 95 1.89 -0.49 -13.04
CA ILE A 95 0.70 0.08 -12.42
C ILE A 95 1.05 1.48 -11.92
N VAL A 96 0.21 2.45 -12.24
CA VAL A 96 0.38 3.83 -11.80
C VAL A 96 -0.47 4.07 -10.56
N TRP A 97 0.13 4.54 -9.48
CA TRP A 97 -0.63 5.11 -8.37
C TRP A 97 -0.81 6.61 -8.59
N ALA A 98 -2.02 7.03 -8.94
CA ALA A 98 -2.39 8.44 -9.04
C ALA A 98 -2.93 8.97 -7.71
N LYS A 99 -2.28 10.00 -7.18
CA LYS A 99 -2.65 10.67 -5.93
C LYS A 99 -3.71 11.71 -6.23
N ARG A 100 -4.91 11.49 -5.70
CA ARG A 100 -6.08 12.35 -5.95
C ARG A 100 -6.40 13.24 -4.75
N ARG A 101 -6.95 14.42 -5.03
CA ARG A 101 -7.55 15.34 -4.06
C ARG A 101 -9.01 14.95 -3.80
N LYS A 102 -9.69 15.71 -2.92
CA LYS A 102 -11.11 15.48 -2.61
C LYS A 102 -12.02 15.68 -3.82
N ASP A 103 -11.67 16.60 -4.71
CA ASP A 103 -12.36 16.95 -5.95
C ASP A 103 -12.07 15.97 -7.11
N GLY A 104 -11.29 14.91 -6.89
CA GLY A 104 -10.88 13.96 -7.94
C GLY A 104 -9.71 14.44 -8.81
N GLY A 105 -9.26 15.69 -8.66
CA GLY A 105 -8.11 16.22 -9.38
C GLY A 105 -6.77 15.68 -8.85
N PRO A 106 -5.66 15.85 -9.59
CA PRO A 106 -4.33 15.43 -9.15
C PRO A 106 -3.83 16.23 -7.93
N ASP A 107 -3.18 15.56 -6.98
CA ASP A 107 -2.62 16.19 -5.78
C ASP A 107 -1.27 16.87 -6.06
N GLY A 108 -1.33 18.14 -6.52
CA GLY A 108 -0.17 18.95 -6.91
C GLY A 108 0.82 19.30 -5.81
N ARG A 109 0.64 18.80 -4.58
CA ARG A 109 1.57 18.99 -3.45
C ARG A 109 2.83 18.12 -3.54
N GLY A 110 2.94 17.27 -4.56
CA GLY A 110 4.13 16.45 -4.83
C GLY A 110 5.40 17.28 -5.02
N VAL A 111 6.52 16.79 -4.49
CA VAL A 111 7.84 17.38 -4.70
C VAL A 111 8.43 16.84 -6.00
N GLY A 112 8.99 17.72 -6.83
CA GLY A 112 9.73 17.38 -8.05
C GLY A 112 10.32 18.64 -8.69
N PHE A 113 11.47 18.50 -9.36
CA PHE A 113 12.22 19.63 -9.93
C PHE A 113 11.67 20.12 -11.26
N TYR A 114 11.24 19.19 -12.12
CA TYR A 114 10.68 19.50 -13.45
C TYR A 114 9.16 19.48 -13.45
N PHE A 115 8.56 18.49 -12.80
CA PHE A 115 7.10 18.33 -12.67
C PHE A 115 6.71 18.03 -11.24
N ARG A 116 5.49 18.39 -10.85
CA ARG A 116 4.91 17.98 -9.57
C ARG A 116 4.58 16.49 -9.62
N ASN A 117 5.21 15.70 -8.76
CA ASN A 117 4.97 14.26 -8.69
C ASN A 117 3.61 13.95 -8.07
N VAL A 118 2.60 13.78 -8.93
CA VAL A 118 1.24 13.37 -8.54
C VAL A 118 1.01 11.86 -8.72
N THR A 119 2.02 11.15 -9.22
CA THR A 119 2.01 9.70 -9.42
C THR A 119 3.23 9.03 -8.79
N GLU A 120 3.12 7.74 -8.50
CA GLU A 120 4.24 6.82 -8.28
C GLU A 120 4.00 5.54 -9.10
N LEU A 121 5.05 4.80 -9.42
CA LEU A 121 4.98 3.59 -10.25
C LEU A 121 5.22 2.33 -9.43
N ILE A 122 4.46 1.29 -9.75
CA ILE A 122 4.78 -0.11 -9.44
C ILE A 122 5.16 -0.77 -10.76
N LEU A 123 6.42 -1.13 -10.93
CA LEU A 123 6.85 -1.91 -12.08
C LEU A 123 6.39 -3.36 -11.90
N PHE A 124 5.84 -3.95 -12.96
CA PHE A 124 5.43 -5.35 -12.99
C PHE A 124 6.40 -6.15 -13.86
N GLY A 125 7.04 -7.13 -13.24
CA GLY A 125 8.02 -8.03 -13.85
C GLY A 125 7.61 -9.48 -13.78
N VAL A 126 8.10 -10.25 -14.74
CA VAL A 126 7.90 -11.70 -14.81
C VAL A 126 9.25 -12.41 -14.87
N ARG A 127 9.42 -13.41 -14.02
CA ARG A 127 10.46 -14.43 -14.12
C ARG A 127 9.86 -15.68 -14.76
N GLY A 128 10.62 -16.30 -15.67
CA GLY A 128 10.13 -17.43 -16.46
C GLY A 128 9.01 -17.03 -17.44
N SER A 129 7.98 -17.88 -17.56
CA SER A 129 6.88 -17.74 -18.52
C SER A 129 5.50 -17.68 -17.84
N MET A 130 5.42 -17.09 -16.64
CA MET A 130 4.18 -16.94 -15.89
C MET A 130 3.25 -15.88 -16.51
N ARG A 131 1.96 -16.23 -16.65
CA ARG A 131 0.89 -15.24 -16.88
C ARG A 131 0.21 -14.89 -15.57
N THR A 132 -0.33 -13.68 -15.50
CA THR A 132 -1.26 -13.28 -14.43
C THR A 132 -2.51 -14.16 -14.39
N LEU A 133 -3.14 -14.22 -13.21
CA LEU A 133 -4.41 -14.88 -13.00
C LEU A 133 -5.53 -14.19 -13.81
N ALA A 134 -6.64 -14.90 -14.02
CA ALA A 134 -7.74 -14.42 -14.85
C ALA A 134 -8.24 -13.00 -14.50
N PRO A 135 -8.37 -12.57 -13.22
CA PRO A 135 -8.82 -11.22 -12.86
C PRO A 135 -7.96 -10.10 -13.43
N ALA A 136 -6.66 -10.34 -13.64
CA ALA A 136 -5.74 -9.33 -14.18
C ALA A 136 -6.09 -8.89 -15.61
N ARG A 137 -6.86 -9.68 -16.36
CA ARG A 137 -7.24 -9.39 -17.75
C ARG A 137 -8.22 -8.21 -17.86
N SER A 138 -8.98 -7.95 -16.80
CA SER A 138 -9.89 -6.81 -16.67
C SER A 138 -9.38 -5.75 -15.71
N GLN A 139 -8.28 -6.01 -15.00
CA GLN A 139 -7.68 -5.06 -14.07
C GLN A 139 -6.99 -3.93 -14.85
N VAL A 140 -7.40 -2.70 -14.59
CA VAL A 140 -6.72 -1.51 -15.12
C VAL A 140 -5.40 -1.29 -14.37
N ASN A 141 -4.41 -0.75 -15.07
CA ASN A 141 -3.08 -0.51 -14.52
C ASN A 141 -2.99 0.82 -13.74
N MET A 142 -4.03 1.15 -12.97
CA MET A 142 -4.14 2.39 -12.22
C MET A 142 -4.75 2.14 -10.84
N ILE A 143 -4.13 2.70 -9.81
CA ILE A 143 -4.67 2.82 -8.47
C ILE A 143 -4.90 4.30 -8.22
N GLU A 144 -6.12 4.71 -7.88
CA GLU A 144 -6.44 6.10 -7.58
C GLU A 144 -6.89 6.25 -6.13
N THR A 145 -6.08 6.91 -5.32
CA THR A 145 -6.40 7.11 -3.90
C THR A 145 -6.02 8.49 -3.42
N ARG A 146 -6.64 8.92 -2.33
CA ARG A 146 -6.22 10.14 -1.62
C ARG A 146 -4.91 9.86 -0.88
N LYS A 147 -3.98 10.81 -0.94
CA LYS A 147 -2.71 10.71 -0.20
C LYS A 147 -2.98 10.58 1.30
N ARG A 148 -2.46 9.52 1.93
CA ARG A 148 -2.50 9.29 3.37
C ARG A 148 -1.27 9.94 4.04
N GLU A 149 -0.87 9.47 5.22
CA GLU A 149 0.35 9.91 5.91
C GLU A 149 1.60 9.81 5.00
N HIS A 150 2.63 10.59 5.29
CA HIS A 150 3.79 10.72 4.40
C HIS A 150 4.42 9.36 4.09
N SER A 151 4.66 9.10 2.81
CA SER A 151 5.30 7.87 2.30
C SER A 151 4.51 6.56 2.47
N ARG A 152 3.25 6.59 2.93
CA ARG A 152 2.42 5.37 3.01
C ARG A 152 1.84 5.02 1.64
N LYS A 153 2.17 3.83 1.15
CA LYS A 153 1.62 3.24 -0.09
C LYS A 153 0.12 2.89 0.07
N PRO A 154 -0.66 2.78 -1.04
CA PRO A 154 -2.07 2.45 -0.98
C PRO A 154 -2.29 0.98 -0.56
N ASP A 155 -3.24 0.72 0.33
CA ASP A 155 -3.57 -0.66 0.74
C ASP A 155 -4.26 -1.43 -0.40
N GLU A 156 -4.83 -0.70 -1.35
CA GLU A 156 -5.48 -1.21 -2.55
C GLU A 156 -4.51 -2.01 -3.44
N GLN A 157 -3.19 -1.84 -3.26
CA GLN A 157 -2.18 -2.63 -3.97
C GLN A 157 -2.28 -4.12 -3.65
N TYR A 158 -2.59 -4.48 -2.40
CA TYR A 158 -2.52 -5.86 -1.95
C TYR A 158 -3.69 -6.67 -2.53
N ASP A 159 -4.92 -6.16 -2.40
CA ASP A 159 -6.11 -6.79 -2.98
C ASP A 159 -5.97 -6.94 -4.50
N LEU A 160 -5.35 -5.96 -5.17
CA LEU A 160 -5.02 -6.04 -6.59
C LEU A 160 -4.04 -7.17 -6.87
N ILE A 161 -2.92 -7.23 -6.14
CA ILE A 161 -1.87 -8.24 -6.35
C ILE A 161 -2.39 -9.65 -6.05
N GLU A 162 -3.08 -9.86 -4.93
CA GLU A 162 -3.64 -11.14 -4.50
C GLU A 162 -4.66 -11.69 -5.52
N GLN A 163 -5.45 -10.82 -6.16
CA GLN A 163 -6.37 -11.23 -7.22
C GLN A 163 -5.67 -11.52 -8.55
N CYS A 164 -4.57 -10.84 -8.83
CA CYS A 164 -3.90 -10.88 -10.13
C CYS A 164 -2.76 -11.89 -10.21
N SER A 165 -2.22 -12.33 -9.07
CA SER A 165 -0.99 -13.12 -9.00
C SER A 165 -1.08 -14.23 -7.95
N PRO A 166 -0.45 -15.40 -8.19
CA PRO A 166 -0.48 -16.50 -7.24
C PRO A 166 0.50 -16.29 -6.08
N GLY A 167 0.11 -16.72 -4.88
CA GLY A 167 1.04 -16.89 -3.75
C GLY A 167 1.91 -18.16 -3.89
N PRO A 168 2.85 -18.41 -2.96
CA PRO A 168 3.09 -17.65 -1.75
C PRO A 168 3.66 -16.25 -2.02
N PHE A 169 3.32 -15.30 -1.13
CA PHE A 169 3.62 -13.88 -1.27
C PHE A 169 4.75 -13.44 -0.32
N LEU A 170 5.69 -12.64 -0.83
CA LEU A 170 6.75 -11.98 -0.08
C LEU A 170 6.61 -10.46 -0.20
N GLU A 171 6.58 -9.75 0.93
CA GLU A 171 6.72 -8.31 0.99
C GLU A 171 8.10 -7.93 1.54
N MET A 172 8.89 -7.25 0.72
CA MET A 172 10.22 -6.75 1.08
C MET A 172 10.17 -5.27 1.47
N PHE A 173 10.94 -4.92 2.49
CA PHE A 173 10.98 -3.62 3.14
C PHE A 173 9.64 -3.23 3.79
N ALA A 174 8.92 -4.23 4.28
CA ALA A 174 7.64 -4.04 4.95
C ALA A 174 7.80 -3.26 6.26
N ARG A 175 6.85 -2.38 6.56
CA ARG A 175 6.75 -1.68 7.85
C ARG A 175 5.74 -2.30 8.81
N HIS A 176 4.84 -3.14 8.27
CA HIS A 176 3.78 -3.79 9.02
C HIS A 176 3.61 -5.21 8.49
N SER A 177 3.32 -6.15 9.38
CA SER A 177 2.91 -7.50 9.01
C SER A 177 1.54 -7.49 8.33
N ARG A 178 1.34 -8.38 7.37
CA ARG A 178 0.03 -8.62 6.74
C ARG A 178 -0.26 -10.11 6.71
N GLU A 179 -1.50 -10.47 7.02
CA GLU A 179 -1.99 -11.84 6.88
C GLU A 179 -1.79 -12.32 5.43
N GLU A 180 -1.45 -13.60 5.23
CA GLU A 180 -1.09 -14.21 3.94
C GLU A 180 0.23 -13.75 3.29
N TRP A 181 0.94 -12.77 3.86
CA TRP A 181 2.23 -12.29 3.35
C TRP A 181 3.37 -12.64 4.30
N VAL A 182 4.43 -13.24 3.77
CA VAL A 182 5.71 -13.28 4.48
C VAL A 182 6.34 -11.90 4.34
N THR A 183 6.67 -11.27 5.47
CA THR A 183 7.23 -9.91 5.49
C THR A 183 8.70 -9.93 5.86
N TRP A 184 9.47 -9.04 5.24
CA TRP A 184 10.89 -8.85 5.51
C TRP A 184 11.19 -7.35 5.57
N GLY A 185 11.70 -6.85 6.70
CA GLY A 185 12.08 -5.45 6.87
C GLY A 185 12.65 -5.17 8.26
N ASP A 186 13.39 -4.07 8.40
CA ASP A 186 14.06 -3.69 9.66
C ASP A 186 13.08 -3.46 10.85
N GLU A 187 11.78 -3.32 10.58
CA GLU A 187 10.71 -3.08 11.56
C GLU A 187 9.82 -4.32 11.82
N SER A 188 10.15 -5.50 11.29
CA SER A 188 9.28 -6.69 11.33
C SER A 188 9.50 -7.64 12.51
N ALA A 189 10.24 -7.24 13.56
CA ALA A 189 10.31 -7.98 14.82
C ALA A 189 9.08 -7.65 15.68
N GLU A 190 8.44 -8.66 16.30
CA GLU A 190 7.18 -8.56 17.08
C GLU A 190 7.23 -7.55 18.26
N ASP A 191 8.40 -7.02 18.61
CA ASP A 191 8.63 -6.19 19.80
C ASP A 191 8.87 -4.70 19.54
N VAL A 192 8.74 -4.20 18.29
CA VAL A 192 9.01 -2.79 17.98
C VAL A 192 7.71 -1.98 17.89
N VAL A 193 7.46 -1.15 18.91
CA VAL A 193 6.40 -0.13 18.86
C VAL A 193 6.68 0.82 17.69
N PRO A 194 5.77 0.95 16.70
CA PRO A 194 5.95 1.87 15.58
C PRO A 194 6.11 3.31 16.08
N ARG A 195 7.24 3.95 15.76
CA ARG A 195 7.45 5.36 16.12
C ARG A 195 6.78 6.28 15.11
N GLY A 196 5.51 6.59 15.36
CA GLY A 196 4.78 7.69 14.74
C GLY A 196 4.11 8.53 15.82
N ARG A 197 4.56 9.78 16.04
CA ARG A 197 3.84 10.71 16.92
C ARG A 197 2.51 11.08 16.26
N THR A 198 1.40 10.63 16.84
CA THR A 198 0.06 11.12 16.54
C THR A 198 -0.07 12.59 16.91
N HIS A 199 -0.10 13.45 15.89
CA HIS A 199 -0.55 14.83 16.07
C HIS A 199 -2.08 14.87 15.93
N LYS A 200 -2.77 15.54 16.87
CA LYS A 200 -4.24 15.70 16.98
C LYS A 200 -4.94 16.28 15.73
N GLY A 201 -4.24 16.53 14.62
CA GLY A 201 -4.79 17.02 13.34
C GLY A 201 -4.91 15.98 12.22
N TYR A 202 -4.57 14.71 12.47
CA TYR A 202 -4.54 13.62 11.48
C TYR A 202 -5.55 12.49 11.78
N ALA A 203 -6.69 12.82 12.39
CA ALA A 203 -7.82 11.91 12.40
C ALA A 203 -8.32 11.74 10.96
N GLY A 204 -7.99 10.62 10.34
CA GLY A 204 -8.40 10.27 8.98
C GLY A 204 -9.92 10.36 8.82
N GLY A 205 -10.37 10.82 7.66
CA GLY A 205 -11.76 10.68 7.25
C GLY A 205 -11.90 10.85 5.74
N PRO A 206 -13.04 10.46 5.12
CA PRO A 206 -14.10 9.53 5.55
C PRO A 206 -14.07 8.17 4.80
N LEU A 207 -14.82 7.20 5.31
CA LEU A 207 -15.01 5.80 4.85
C LEU A 207 -15.34 5.65 3.35
N LEU A 208 -14.50 4.96 2.58
CA LEU A 208 -14.89 4.39 1.27
C LEU A 208 -15.60 3.06 1.51
N VAL A 209 -16.91 3.10 1.70
CA VAL A 209 -17.76 1.92 1.47
C VAL A 209 -18.01 1.78 -0.03
N PRO A 210 -18.23 0.56 -0.56
CA PRO A 210 -18.59 0.38 -1.96
C PRO A 210 -19.76 1.29 -2.35
N ALA A 211 -19.64 2.01 -3.46
CA ALA A 211 -20.72 2.82 -4.00
C ALA A 211 -21.83 1.86 -4.49
N VAL A 212 -22.84 1.64 -3.65
CA VAL A 212 -24.01 0.85 -4.02
C VAL A 212 -25.06 1.81 -4.53
N GLN A 213 -25.61 1.54 -5.72
CA GLN A 213 -26.79 2.24 -6.22
C GLN A 213 -27.89 2.27 -5.13
N PRO A 214 -28.76 3.29 -5.07
CA PRO A 214 -29.77 3.44 -4.00
C PRO A 214 -30.62 2.19 -3.72
N HIS A 215 -30.73 1.27 -4.69
CA HIS A 215 -31.45 0.00 -4.59
C HIS A 215 -30.60 -1.26 -4.80
N GLY A 216 -29.27 -1.13 -4.94
CA GLY A 216 -28.38 -2.28 -5.06
C GLY A 216 -28.33 -3.08 -3.75
N ARG A 217 -28.38 -4.41 -3.84
CA ARG A 217 -28.19 -5.31 -2.69
C ARG A 217 -26.70 -5.54 -2.48
N LEU A 218 -26.22 -5.37 -1.25
CA LEU A 218 -24.89 -5.78 -0.82
C LEU A 218 -24.85 -7.30 -0.64
N SER A 219 -23.74 -7.94 -0.99
CA SER A 219 -23.54 -9.36 -0.67
C SER A 219 -23.48 -9.57 0.85
N ALA A 220 -23.75 -10.78 1.35
CA ALA A 220 -23.66 -11.07 2.78
C ALA A 220 -22.25 -10.79 3.35
N LYS A 221 -21.21 -11.08 2.55
CA LYS A 221 -19.81 -10.80 2.90
C LYS A 221 -19.57 -9.28 3.02
N ASP A 222 -20.05 -8.49 2.07
CA ASP A 222 -19.88 -7.04 2.11
C ASP A 222 -20.66 -6.40 3.26
N GLN A 223 -21.87 -6.91 3.56
CA GLN A 223 -22.65 -6.43 4.70
C GLN A 223 -21.93 -6.67 6.03
N ALA A 224 -21.29 -7.82 6.21
CA ALA A 224 -20.51 -8.12 7.41
C ALA A 224 -19.28 -7.20 7.55
N VAL A 225 -18.50 -7.04 6.47
CA VAL A 225 -17.31 -6.17 6.48
C VAL A 225 -17.68 -4.70 6.72
N ILE A 226 -18.70 -4.21 6.04
CA ILE A 226 -19.15 -2.82 6.21
C ILE A 226 -19.77 -2.62 7.60
N GLY A 227 -20.59 -3.57 8.07
CA GLY A 227 -21.20 -3.52 9.39
C GLY A 227 -20.17 -3.40 10.51
N SER A 228 -19.14 -4.26 10.50
CA SER A 228 -18.05 -4.20 11.49
C SER A 228 -17.30 -2.86 11.49
N ARG A 229 -17.09 -2.27 10.30
CA ARG A 229 -16.42 -0.96 10.18
C ARG A 229 -17.30 0.19 10.67
N LEU A 230 -18.59 0.19 10.31
CA LEU A 230 -19.54 1.19 10.82
C LEU A 230 -19.69 1.11 12.33
N ARG A 231 -19.66 -0.11 12.89
CA ARG A 231 -19.66 -0.32 14.33
C ARG A 231 -18.44 0.32 14.99
N ALA A 232 -17.24 0.10 14.46
CA ALA A 232 -16.02 0.70 15.02
C ALA A 232 -16.09 2.23 15.07
N GLU A 233 -16.55 2.87 13.99
CA GLU A 233 -16.74 4.33 13.96
C GLU A 233 -17.86 4.80 14.90
N TYR A 234 -18.97 4.06 14.96
CA TYR A 234 -20.05 4.35 15.89
C TYR A 234 -19.53 4.30 17.33
N ASP A 235 -18.86 3.21 17.72
CA ASP A 235 -18.28 3.00 19.05
C ASP A 235 -17.26 4.09 19.41
N ASN A 236 -16.53 4.62 18.42
CA ASN A 236 -15.62 5.76 18.55
C ASN A 236 -16.29 7.15 18.60
N GLY A 237 -17.62 7.21 18.60
CA GLY A 237 -18.38 8.44 18.86
C GLY A 237 -19.09 9.03 17.64
N ALA A 238 -18.95 8.44 16.44
CA ALA A 238 -19.67 8.92 15.26
C ALA A 238 -21.19 8.77 15.42
N SER A 239 -21.95 9.81 15.05
CA SER A 239 -23.42 9.71 15.00
C SER A 239 -23.86 8.95 13.74
N ILE A 240 -25.10 8.42 13.74
CA ILE A 240 -25.68 7.82 12.52
C ILE A 240 -25.67 8.83 11.35
N ARG A 241 -25.85 10.12 11.63
CA ARG A 241 -25.82 11.17 10.61
C ARG A 241 -24.42 11.35 10.02
N ASP A 242 -23.38 11.28 10.84
CA ASP A 242 -22.00 11.31 10.39
C ASP A 242 -21.69 10.10 9.52
N LEU A 243 -22.09 8.90 9.96
CA LEU A 243 -21.92 7.67 9.17
C LEU A 243 -22.63 7.74 7.81
N CYS A 244 -23.85 8.28 7.75
CA CYS A 244 -24.54 8.53 6.48
C CYS A 244 -23.78 9.52 5.58
N ALA A 245 -23.28 10.63 6.14
CA ALA A 245 -22.53 11.63 5.38
C ALA A 245 -21.19 11.08 4.86
N GLN A 246 -20.55 10.20 5.65
CA GLN A 246 -19.28 9.56 5.28
C GLN A 246 -19.45 8.49 4.19
N THR A 247 -20.53 7.70 4.28
CA THR A 247 -20.74 6.54 3.41
C THR A 247 -21.60 6.84 2.18
N GLY A 248 -22.39 7.90 2.21
CA GLY A 248 -23.46 8.15 1.24
C GLY A 248 -24.66 7.22 1.38
N TYR A 249 -24.71 6.36 2.40
CA TYR A 249 -25.83 5.44 2.63
C TYR A 249 -26.99 6.13 3.34
N THR A 250 -28.20 5.66 3.05
CA THR A 250 -29.41 6.11 3.75
C THR A 250 -29.36 5.73 5.22
N ILE A 251 -30.05 6.50 6.07
CA ILE A 251 -30.17 6.23 7.52
C ILE A 251 -30.65 4.80 7.77
N THR A 252 -31.65 4.34 7.02
CA THR A 252 -32.17 2.97 7.11
C THR A 252 -31.07 1.94 6.88
N ARG A 253 -30.27 2.09 5.82
CA ARG A 253 -29.18 1.15 5.50
C ARG A 253 -28.09 1.14 6.56
N VAL A 254 -27.66 2.30 7.04
CA VAL A 254 -26.66 2.41 8.12
C VAL A 254 -27.17 1.73 9.38
N ARG A 255 -28.43 1.96 9.78
CA ARG A 255 -29.03 1.29 10.95
C ARG A 255 -29.11 -0.22 10.80
N THR A 256 -29.50 -0.72 9.62
CA THR A 256 -29.53 -2.17 9.35
C THR A 256 -28.15 -2.80 9.48
N LEU A 257 -27.11 -2.18 8.89
CA LEU A 257 -25.74 -2.68 8.97
C LEU A 257 -25.18 -2.67 10.40
N LEU A 258 -25.46 -1.61 11.17
CA LEU A 258 -25.09 -1.53 12.58
C LEU A 258 -25.81 -2.59 13.44
N THR A 259 -27.11 -2.82 13.17
CA THR A 259 -27.90 -3.84 13.86
C THR A 259 -27.34 -5.24 13.56
N ASN A 260 -27.05 -5.53 12.29
CA ASN A 260 -26.44 -6.80 11.87
C ASN A 260 -25.04 -7.01 12.47
N ALA A 261 -24.33 -5.91 12.79
CA ALA A 261 -23.04 -5.92 13.48
C ALA A 261 -23.15 -5.95 15.02
N GLY A 262 -24.37 -6.07 15.57
CA GLY A 262 -24.62 -6.22 17.01
C GLY A 262 -24.54 -4.92 17.82
N VAL A 263 -24.71 -3.75 17.19
CA VAL A 263 -24.65 -2.46 17.88
C VAL A 263 -25.92 -2.20 18.70
N ILE A 264 -25.75 -1.79 19.95
CA ILE A 264 -26.80 -1.21 20.78
C ILE A 264 -26.76 0.31 20.59
N PHE A 265 -27.85 0.90 20.09
CA PHE A 265 -27.90 2.33 19.80
C PHE A 265 -27.94 3.16 21.09
N ARG A 266 -27.12 4.22 21.13
CA ARG A 266 -27.12 5.24 22.18
C ARG A 266 -28.46 5.95 22.23
N GLU A 267 -28.93 6.27 23.44
CA GLU A 267 -30.16 7.03 23.64
C GLU A 267 -30.03 8.47 23.11
N PRO A 268 -31.10 9.09 22.61
CA PRO A 268 -31.03 10.45 22.08
C PRO A 268 -30.84 11.46 23.22
N GLY A 269 -29.71 12.18 23.27
CA GLY A 269 -29.62 13.37 24.13
C GLY A 269 -28.28 13.83 24.70
N HIS A 270 -27.14 13.20 24.43
CA HIS A 270 -25.84 13.70 24.92
C HIS A 270 -24.89 13.95 23.75
N HIS A 271 -24.66 15.24 23.47
CA HIS A 271 -23.65 15.78 22.55
C HIS A 271 -22.47 16.32 23.35
#